data_AF-A0A8J5XCA7-F1
#
_entry.id   AF-A0A8J5XCA7-F1
#
_cell.length_a   1.000
_cell.length_b   1.000
_cell.length_c   1.000
_cell.angle_alpha   90.00
_cell.angle_beta   90.00
_cell.angle_gamma   90.00
#
_symmetry.space_group_name_H-M   'P 1'
#
loop_
_entity.id
_entity.type
_entity.pdbx_description
1 polymer ?
#
loop_
_entity_poly.entity_id
_entity_poly.type
_entity_poly.pdbx_seq_one_letter_code
_entity_poly.pdbx_strand_id
1 'polypeptide(L)'
;MAAATQSDADREKSVGNEHFKKGDYLKAAACYTKSIKADPANHVIYANRAQAFLKLNKVARALEDADKCIELAPEYVKGHVRKATALAVLGRKTEAEQAMLHACRLEPTNRDIIQLGVQICGKEFVRQAAALRRAPDSATPTAAAAAATPTNGAADAPIPAKPDAASAGAKALVNLSPEEFATEAIRTTIAELLEKKTLQPRVYMQPSPPRFKTRKDKGTQPATPGEEPALGVMQIAQAFESPETLAQLIPALRAHAKDQFKAQAAALAVLKSSIAFPRVWHSKGSRWPFDEACEGIFMQLEHPRGRAMWFTHIEDANELKIGATVSLDPAEFGILPRLFT
;
A
#
# COMPACT_ATOMS: atom_id res chain seq x y z
N MET A 1 -51.38 -3.96 15.20
CA MET A 1 -50.09 -3.31 14.88
C MET A 1 -48.98 -4.24 15.36
N ALA A 2 -48.49 -5.13 14.49
CA ALA A 2 -47.37 -6.00 14.83
C ALA A 2 -46.09 -5.16 14.81
N ALA A 3 -45.54 -4.84 15.98
CA ALA A 3 -44.21 -4.26 16.07
C ALA A 3 -43.22 -5.30 15.53
N ALA A 4 -42.65 -5.05 14.35
CA ALA A 4 -41.62 -5.89 13.78
C ALA A 4 -40.48 -6.01 14.80
N THR A 5 -40.25 -7.21 15.32
CA THR A 5 -39.12 -7.52 16.19
C THR A 5 -37.83 -7.19 15.44
N GLN A 6 -37.14 -6.15 15.88
CA GLN A 6 -35.90 -5.69 15.27
C GLN A 6 -34.84 -6.78 15.43
N SER A 7 -34.25 -7.23 14.33
CA SER A 7 -33.18 -8.24 14.36
C SER A 7 -31.98 -7.68 15.14
N ASP A 8 -31.18 -8.56 15.76
CA ASP A 8 -29.96 -8.14 16.45
C ASP A 8 -29.01 -7.37 15.51
N ALA A 9 -28.98 -7.74 14.23
CA ALA A 9 -28.24 -7.03 13.19
C ALA A 9 -28.74 -5.59 13.01
N ASP A 10 -30.07 -5.38 12.93
CA ASP A 10 -30.68 -4.06 12.77
C ASP A 10 -30.55 -3.18 14.02
N ARG A 11 -30.58 -3.80 15.21
CA ARG A 11 -30.36 -3.09 16.48
C ARG A 11 -28.94 -2.55 16.53
N GLU A 12 -27.93 -3.39 16.29
CA GLU A 12 -26.52 -2.97 16.29
C GLU A 12 -26.20 -1.97 15.18
N LYS A 13 -26.83 -2.11 14.00
CA LYS A 13 -26.76 -1.11 12.92
C LYS A 13 -27.26 0.25 13.39
N SER A 14 -28.43 0.29 14.03
CA SER A 14 -29.04 1.53 14.52
C SER A 14 -28.16 2.20 15.58
N VAL A 15 -27.66 1.45 16.56
CA VAL A 15 -26.73 1.95 17.57
C VAL A 15 -25.43 2.46 16.94
N GLY A 16 -24.91 1.76 15.94
CA GLY A 16 -23.74 2.21 15.17
C GLY A 16 -23.97 3.55 14.46
N ASN A 17 -25.14 3.73 13.84
CA ASN A 17 -25.52 4.99 13.19
C ASN A 17 -25.61 6.14 14.20
N GLU A 18 -26.13 5.90 15.40
CA GLU A 18 -26.21 6.92 16.46
C GLU A 18 -24.82 7.34 16.97
N HIS A 19 -23.91 6.38 17.17
CA HIS A 19 -22.51 6.70 17.48
C HIS A 19 -21.83 7.45 16.32
N PHE A 20 -22.12 7.07 15.07
CA PHE A 20 -21.56 7.75 13.91
C PHE A 20 -21.99 9.22 13.84
N LYS A 21 -23.28 9.52 14.09
CA LYS A 21 -23.80 10.89 14.15
C LYS A 21 -23.16 11.72 15.26
N LYS A 22 -22.81 11.09 16.38
CA LYS A 22 -22.13 11.72 17.52
C LYS A 22 -20.61 11.92 17.29
N GLY A 23 -20.06 11.43 16.18
CA GLY A 23 -18.62 11.48 15.90
C GLY A 23 -17.81 10.37 16.60
N ASP A 24 -18.47 9.45 17.31
CA ASP A 24 -17.84 8.30 17.98
C ASP A 24 -17.54 7.18 16.97
N TYR A 25 -16.70 7.46 15.96
CA TYR A 25 -16.50 6.56 14.83
C TYR A 25 -15.94 5.18 15.21
N LEU A 26 -15.15 5.09 16.29
CA LEU A 26 -14.63 3.81 16.79
C LEU A 26 -15.74 2.93 17.36
N LYS A 27 -16.66 3.50 18.13
CA LYS A 27 -17.82 2.79 18.66
C LYS A 27 -18.79 2.43 17.54
N ALA A 28 -18.97 3.33 16.57
CA ALA A 28 -19.77 3.05 15.38
C ALA A 28 -19.22 1.83 14.61
N ALA A 29 -17.92 1.79 14.35
CA ALA A 29 -17.28 0.64 13.67
C ALA A 29 -17.41 -0.67 14.45
N ALA A 30 -17.36 -0.62 15.79
CA ALA A 30 -17.57 -1.79 16.64
C ALA A 30 -19.02 -2.31 16.56
N CYS A 31 -20.01 -1.42 16.60
CA CYS A 31 -21.43 -1.76 16.43
C CYS A 31 -21.71 -2.33 15.04
N TYR A 32 -21.18 -1.71 13.97
CA TYR A 32 -21.29 -2.26 12.62
C TYR A 32 -20.63 -3.64 12.49
N THR A 33 -19.52 -3.88 13.18
CA THR A 33 -18.88 -5.21 13.20
C THR A 33 -19.76 -6.26 13.86
N LYS A 34 -20.47 -5.92 14.95
CA LYS A 34 -21.47 -6.81 15.57
C LYS A 34 -22.65 -7.04 14.63
N SER A 35 -23.12 -6.00 13.95
CA SER A 35 -24.19 -6.09 12.96
C SER A 35 -23.81 -7.03 11.80
N ILE A 36 -22.59 -6.92 11.26
CA ILE A 36 -22.06 -7.83 10.22
C ILE A 36 -21.96 -9.28 10.72
N LYS A 37 -21.60 -9.50 11.99
CA LYS A 37 -21.58 -10.87 12.54
C LYS A 37 -22.97 -11.49 12.60
N ALA A 38 -24.00 -10.69 12.83
CA ALA A 38 -25.38 -11.16 12.88
C ALA A 38 -26.00 -11.31 11.48
N ASP A 39 -25.63 -10.44 10.54
CA ASP A 39 -26.04 -10.52 9.13
C ASP A 39 -24.87 -10.18 8.19
N PRO A 40 -24.09 -11.18 7.76
CA PRO A 40 -22.93 -10.98 6.89
C PRO A 40 -23.27 -10.59 5.46
N ALA A 41 -24.52 -10.75 5.02
CA ALA A 41 -24.97 -10.48 3.65
C ALA A 41 -25.42 -9.02 3.46
N ASN A 42 -25.50 -8.24 4.53
CA ASN A 42 -25.98 -6.87 4.49
C ASN A 42 -24.92 -5.87 4.01
N HIS A 43 -24.88 -5.65 2.69
CA HIS A 43 -23.97 -4.71 2.03
C HIS A 43 -23.98 -3.29 2.64
N VAL A 44 -25.13 -2.81 3.12
CA VAL A 44 -25.28 -1.46 3.71
C VAL A 44 -24.37 -1.28 4.93
N ILE A 45 -24.18 -2.33 5.73
CA ILE A 45 -23.37 -2.25 6.95
C ILE A 45 -21.89 -2.11 6.60
N TYR A 46 -21.42 -2.81 5.57
CA TYR A 46 -20.05 -2.66 5.08
C TYR A 46 -19.80 -1.23 4.58
N ALA A 47 -20.72 -0.64 3.81
CA ALA A 47 -20.59 0.76 3.39
C ALA A 47 -20.57 1.76 4.58
N ASN A 48 -21.37 1.49 5.63
CA ASN A 48 -21.40 2.33 6.83
C ASN A 48 -20.12 2.17 7.67
N ARG A 49 -19.59 0.94 7.78
CA ARG A 49 -18.32 0.67 8.47
C ARG A 49 -17.12 1.22 7.70
N ALA A 50 -17.11 1.11 6.38
CA ALA A 50 -16.14 1.78 5.52
C ALA A 50 -16.10 3.28 5.78
N GLN A 51 -17.26 3.92 5.86
CA GLN A 51 -17.33 5.36 6.16
C GLN A 51 -16.78 5.70 7.56
N ALA A 52 -17.06 4.87 8.57
CA ALA A 52 -16.48 5.04 9.91
C ALA A 52 -14.95 4.87 9.88
N PHE A 53 -14.45 3.90 9.12
CA PHE A 53 -13.01 3.70 8.94
C PHE A 53 -12.34 4.85 8.19
N LEU A 54 -12.96 5.44 7.17
CA LEU A 54 -12.46 6.66 6.53
C LEU A 54 -12.32 7.82 7.53
N LYS A 55 -13.33 8.00 8.41
CA LYS A 55 -13.27 9.03 9.47
C LYS A 55 -12.23 8.76 10.54
N LEU A 56 -11.83 7.50 10.72
CA LEU A 56 -10.75 7.07 11.61
C LEU A 56 -9.38 6.99 10.92
N ASN A 57 -9.28 7.42 9.66
CA ASN A 57 -8.08 7.26 8.82
C ASN A 57 -7.59 5.80 8.70
N LYS A 58 -8.50 4.82 8.81
CA LYS A 58 -8.26 3.38 8.60
C LYS A 58 -8.59 2.99 7.17
N VAL A 59 -7.90 3.62 6.23
CA VAL A 59 -8.30 3.67 4.82
C VAL A 59 -8.26 2.29 4.12
N ALA A 60 -7.28 1.43 4.45
CA ALA A 60 -7.21 0.08 3.91
C ALA A 60 -8.45 -0.76 4.27
N ARG A 61 -8.88 -0.74 5.54
CA ARG A 61 -10.11 -1.42 5.98
C ARG A 61 -11.36 -0.82 5.36
N ALA A 62 -11.35 0.50 5.12
CA ALA A 62 -12.45 1.13 4.42
C ALA A 62 -12.55 0.68 2.96
N LEU A 63 -11.41 0.43 2.30
CA LEU A 63 -11.37 -0.12 0.95
C LEU A 63 -11.89 -1.56 0.92
N GLU A 64 -11.42 -2.42 1.84
CA GLU A 64 -11.93 -3.80 1.96
C GLU A 64 -13.44 -3.85 2.18
N ASP A 65 -13.96 -3.03 3.10
CA ASP A 65 -15.41 -2.95 3.35
C ASP A 65 -16.16 -2.40 2.14
N ALA A 66 -15.58 -1.45 1.40
CA ALA A 66 -16.19 -0.94 0.18
C ALA A 66 -16.21 -2.00 -0.94
N ASP A 67 -15.13 -2.76 -1.11
CA ASP A 67 -15.06 -3.87 -2.06
C ASP A 67 -16.05 -4.98 -1.69
N LYS A 68 -16.16 -5.34 -0.40
CA LYS A 68 -17.14 -6.34 0.06
C LYS A 68 -18.57 -5.85 -0.13
N CYS A 69 -18.82 -4.56 0.08
CA CYS A 69 -20.12 -3.95 -0.21
C CYS A 69 -20.49 -4.07 -1.70
N ILE A 70 -19.53 -3.84 -2.60
CA ILE A 70 -19.73 -3.92 -4.06
C ILE A 70 -19.91 -5.39 -4.50
N GLU A 71 -19.16 -6.32 -3.90
CA GLU A 71 -19.32 -7.76 -4.15
C GLU A 71 -20.75 -8.23 -3.82
N LEU A 72 -21.29 -7.78 -2.68
CA LEU A 72 -22.65 -8.14 -2.24
C LEU A 72 -23.75 -7.38 -2.99
N ALA A 73 -23.49 -6.14 -3.41
CA ALA A 73 -24.43 -5.31 -4.14
C ALA A 73 -23.72 -4.42 -5.18
N PRO A 74 -23.49 -4.93 -6.40
CA PRO A 74 -22.73 -4.23 -7.44
C PRO A 74 -23.34 -2.90 -7.89
N GLU A 75 -24.66 -2.76 -7.78
CA GLU A 75 -25.40 -1.55 -8.16
C GLU A 75 -25.55 -0.56 -6.98
N TYR A 76 -24.99 -0.88 -5.80
CA TYR A 76 -25.09 0.00 -4.64
C TYR A 76 -24.09 1.14 -4.72
N VAL A 77 -24.60 2.29 -5.14
CA VAL A 77 -23.83 3.52 -5.40
C VAL A 77 -22.92 3.92 -4.25
N LYS A 78 -23.38 3.83 -3.00
CA LYS A 78 -22.56 4.21 -1.84
C LYS A 78 -21.31 3.33 -1.70
N GLY A 79 -21.36 2.05 -2.09
CA GLY A 79 -20.20 1.16 -2.10
C GLY A 79 -19.09 1.71 -3.01
N HIS A 80 -19.45 2.06 -4.25
CA HIS A 80 -18.53 2.68 -5.22
C HIS A 80 -18.00 4.03 -4.73
N VAL A 81 -18.84 4.87 -4.12
CA VAL A 81 -18.40 6.14 -3.52
C VAL A 81 -17.43 5.93 -2.36
N ARG A 82 -17.65 4.93 -1.49
CA ARG A 82 -16.71 4.59 -0.40
C ARG A 82 -15.39 4.08 -0.96
N LYS A 83 -15.42 3.23 -1.99
CA LYS A 83 -14.23 2.74 -2.70
C LYS A 83 -13.45 3.89 -3.32
N ALA A 84 -14.11 4.77 -4.07
CA ALA A 84 -13.49 5.94 -4.68
C ALA A 84 -12.84 6.84 -3.64
N THR A 85 -13.53 7.10 -2.52
CA THR A 85 -12.99 7.92 -1.43
C THR A 85 -11.78 7.26 -0.76
N ALA A 86 -11.83 5.94 -0.51
CA ALA A 86 -10.71 5.21 0.05
C ALA A 86 -9.49 5.21 -0.89
N LEU A 87 -9.70 4.92 -2.17
CA LEU A 87 -8.65 4.93 -3.20
C LEU A 87 -8.03 6.31 -3.36
N ALA A 88 -8.83 7.37 -3.29
CA ALA A 88 -8.37 8.74 -3.34
C ALA A 88 -7.45 9.10 -2.18
N VAL A 89 -7.85 8.71 -0.96
CA VAL A 89 -7.02 8.92 0.24
C VAL A 89 -5.75 8.07 0.18
N LEU A 90 -5.78 6.89 -0.47
CA LEU A 90 -4.60 6.07 -0.77
C LEU A 90 -3.76 6.60 -1.96
N GLY A 91 -4.14 7.72 -2.58
CA GLY A 91 -3.43 8.28 -3.73
C GLY A 91 -3.61 7.51 -5.05
N ARG A 92 -4.46 6.48 -5.09
CA ARG A 92 -4.78 5.67 -6.27
C ARG A 92 -5.80 6.40 -7.16
N LYS A 93 -5.41 7.56 -7.70
CA LYS A 93 -6.30 8.52 -8.39
C LYS A 93 -7.05 7.91 -9.58
N THR A 94 -6.37 7.16 -10.44
CA THR A 94 -7.01 6.54 -11.62
C THR A 94 -8.11 5.56 -11.22
N GLU A 95 -7.87 4.75 -10.20
CA GLU A 95 -8.85 3.77 -9.72
C GLU A 95 -9.98 4.45 -8.93
N ALA A 96 -9.67 5.53 -8.20
CA ALA A 96 -10.66 6.37 -7.56
C ALA A 96 -11.61 7.02 -8.58
N GLU A 97 -11.06 7.53 -9.68
CA GLU A 97 -11.80 8.10 -10.80
C GLU A 97 -12.68 7.06 -11.46
N GLN A 98 -12.16 5.86 -11.74
CA GLN A 98 -12.96 4.75 -12.28
C GLN A 98 -14.12 4.36 -11.36
N ALA A 99 -13.87 4.17 -10.07
CA ALA A 99 -14.91 3.85 -9.10
C ALA A 99 -15.96 4.97 -8.99
N MET A 100 -15.53 6.24 -9.07
CA MET A 100 -16.44 7.38 -9.05
C MET A 100 -17.26 7.51 -10.35
N LEU A 101 -16.66 7.25 -11.51
CA LEU A 101 -17.37 7.20 -12.80
C LEU A 101 -18.42 6.08 -12.80
N HIS A 102 -18.13 4.94 -12.17
CA HIS A 102 -19.12 3.88 -11.98
C HIS A 102 -20.29 4.36 -11.10
N ALA A 103 -20.03 5.05 -9.99
CA ALA A 103 -21.08 5.65 -9.17
C ALA A 103 -21.93 6.66 -9.97
N CYS A 104 -21.30 7.52 -10.79
CA CYS A 104 -22.00 8.43 -11.68
C CYS A 104 -22.78 7.72 -12.79
N ARG A 105 -22.33 6.56 -13.28
CA ARG A 105 -23.09 5.81 -14.29
C ARG A 105 -24.38 5.23 -13.73
N LEU A 106 -24.35 4.80 -12.47
CA LEU A 106 -25.53 4.31 -11.74
C LEU A 106 -26.52 5.45 -11.42
N GLU A 107 -26.01 6.62 -11.03
CA GLU A 107 -26.83 7.80 -10.72
C GLU A 107 -26.30 9.07 -11.43
N PRO A 108 -26.54 9.23 -12.74
CA PRO A 108 -25.90 10.28 -13.57
C PRO A 108 -26.42 11.70 -13.32
N THR A 109 -27.53 11.84 -12.59
CA THR A 109 -28.12 13.13 -12.23
C THR A 109 -27.90 13.50 -10.76
N ASN A 110 -27.28 12.63 -9.97
CA ASN A 110 -27.02 12.90 -8.56
C ASN A 110 -25.87 13.91 -8.41
N ARG A 111 -26.24 15.14 -8.02
CA ARG A 111 -25.32 16.27 -7.86
C ARG A 111 -24.27 16.02 -6.80
N ASP A 112 -24.60 15.30 -5.72
CA ASP A 112 -23.69 15.07 -4.61
C ASP A 112 -22.52 14.17 -5.04
N ILE A 113 -22.81 13.15 -5.86
CA ILE A 113 -21.78 12.25 -6.41
C ILE A 113 -20.87 13.00 -7.38
N ILE A 114 -21.45 13.83 -8.24
CA ILE A 114 -20.67 14.63 -9.19
C ILE A 114 -19.77 15.61 -8.44
N GLN A 115 -20.29 16.31 -7.44
CA GLN A 115 -19.52 17.24 -6.63
C GLN A 115 -18.39 16.55 -5.86
N LEU A 116 -18.69 15.39 -5.25
CA LEU A 116 -17.68 14.58 -4.56
C LEU A 116 -16.63 14.04 -5.53
N GLY A 117 -17.03 13.65 -6.74
CA GLY A 117 -16.13 13.23 -7.79
C GLY A 117 -15.21 14.34 -8.27
N VAL A 118 -15.69 15.58 -8.36
CA VAL A 118 -14.84 16.76 -8.61
C VAL A 118 -13.85 17.01 -7.48
N GLN A 119 -14.29 16.84 -6.23
CA GLN A 119 -13.41 17.01 -5.07
C GLN A 119 -12.30 15.96 -5.04
N ILE A 120 -12.60 14.73 -5.43
CA ILE A 120 -11.67 13.60 -5.37
C ILE A 120 -10.77 13.51 -6.62
N CYS A 121 -11.35 13.69 -7.81
CA CYS A 121 -10.69 13.43 -9.11
C CYS A 121 -10.28 14.72 -9.82
N GLY A 122 -10.72 15.88 -9.35
CA GLY A 122 -10.42 17.18 -9.94
C GLY A 122 -11.47 17.67 -10.94
N LYS A 123 -11.27 18.89 -11.46
CA LYS A 123 -12.26 19.60 -12.29
C LYS A 123 -12.56 18.93 -13.63
N GLU A 124 -11.63 18.13 -14.15
CA GLU A 124 -11.81 17.42 -15.43
C GLU A 124 -12.89 16.32 -15.34
N PHE A 125 -13.15 15.82 -14.13
CA PHE A 125 -14.20 14.83 -13.85
C PHE A 125 -15.59 15.29 -14.32
N VAL A 126 -15.87 16.61 -14.28
CA VAL A 126 -17.17 17.16 -14.72
C VAL A 126 -17.47 16.80 -16.17
N ARG A 127 -16.46 16.87 -17.05
CA ARG A 127 -16.64 16.58 -18.48
C ARG A 127 -16.91 15.10 -18.71
N GLN A 128 -16.23 14.24 -17.98
CA GLN A 128 -16.42 12.79 -18.07
C GLN A 128 -17.80 12.37 -17.52
N ALA A 129 -18.21 12.91 -16.37
CA ALA A 129 -19.56 12.68 -15.82
C ALA A 129 -20.66 13.21 -16.75
N ALA A 130 -20.46 14.36 -17.39
CA ALA A 130 -21.39 14.91 -18.39
C ALA A 130 -21.49 14.06 -19.66
N ALA A 131 -20.39 13.42 -20.08
CA ALA A 131 -20.39 12.50 -21.22
C ALA A 131 -21.24 11.25 -20.95
N LEU A 132 -21.21 10.72 -19.72
CA LEU A 132 -22.06 9.58 -19.30
C LEU A 132 -23.56 9.90 -19.37
N ARG A 133 -23.96 11.16 -19.16
CA ARG A 133 -25.37 11.60 -19.29
C ARG A 133 -25.84 11.71 -20.75
N ARG A 134 -24.91 11.86 -21.69
CA ARG A 134 -25.19 12.06 -23.13
C ARG A 134 -25.24 10.76 -23.93
N ALA A 135 -24.87 9.63 -23.33
CA ALA A 135 -24.97 8.32 -23.94
C ALA A 135 -26.25 7.62 -23.47
N PRO A 136 -27.39 7.73 -24.19
CA PRO A 136 -28.51 6.85 -23.97
C PRO A 136 -28.16 5.48 -24.57
N ASP A 137 -28.36 4.42 -23.78
CA ASP A 137 -28.43 3.03 -24.23
C ASP A 137 -27.20 2.43 -24.92
N SER A 138 -26.30 1.82 -24.14
CA SER A 138 -25.75 0.50 -24.47
C SER A 138 -24.90 -0.10 -23.34
N ALA A 139 -25.12 -1.39 -23.11
CA ALA A 139 -24.30 -2.36 -22.40
C ALA A 139 -24.36 -2.39 -20.86
N THR A 140 -25.38 -3.10 -20.36
CA THR A 140 -25.18 -4.12 -19.33
C THR A 140 -24.14 -5.15 -19.83
N PRO A 141 -23.07 -5.45 -19.09
CA PRO A 141 -22.34 -6.69 -19.27
C PRO A 141 -22.94 -7.73 -18.33
N THR A 142 -23.74 -8.62 -18.92
CA THR A 142 -24.22 -9.87 -18.31
C THR A 142 -23.06 -10.80 -17.99
N ALA A 143 -23.24 -11.58 -16.93
CA ALA A 143 -22.34 -12.60 -16.43
C ALA A 143 -21.85 -13.62 -17.49
N ALA A 144 -20.54 -13.85 -17.51
CA ALA A 144 -19.83 -15.11 -17.81
C ALA A 144 -18.32 -14.78 -17.71
N ALA A 145 -17.45 -15.47 -16.97
CA ALA A 145 -17.46 -16.83 -16.49
C ALA A 145 -16.54 -16.95 -15.26
N ALA A 146 -16.97 -17.70 -14.25
CA ALA A 146 -16.08 -18.38 -13.32
C ALA A 146 -16.85 -19.56 -12.71
N ALA A 147 -16.88 -20.67 -13.44
CA ALA A 147 -17.12 -21.97 -12.85
C ALA A 147 -15.79 -22.45 -12.24
N ALA A 148 -15.66 -22.34 -10.92
CA ALA A 148 -14.81 -23.22 -10.11
C ALA A 148 -15.31 -23.15 -8.66
N THR A 149 -16.02 -24.20 -8.26
CA THR A 149 -16.53 -24.48 -6.92
C THR A 149 -15.39 -24.53 -5.88
N PRO A 150 -15.64 -24.18 -4.60
CA PRO A 150 -14.60 -24.13 -3.58
C PRO A 150 -14.35 -25.51 -2.98
N THR A 151 -13.09 -25.86 -2.79
CA THR A 151 -12.69 -26.92 -1.85
C THR A 151 -11.91 -26.30 -0.71
N ASN A 152 -12.44 -26.48 0.50
CA ASN A 152 -11.77 -26.25 1.77
C ASN A 152 -10.36 -26.86 1.78
N GLY A 153 -9.39 -26.10 2.26
CA GLY A 153 -8.06 -26.58 2.63
C GLY A 153 -7.22 -25.46 3.21
N ALA A 154 -6.88 -25.55 4.49
CA ALA A 154 -5.86 -24.71 5.10
C ALA A 154 -4.53 -24.88 4.34
N ALA A 155 -3.96 -23.79 3.83
CA ALA A 155 -2.58 -23.76 3.34
C ALA A 155 -2.09 -22.32 3.17
N ASP A 156 -0.87 -22.10 3.66
CA ASP A 156 0.10 -21.03 3.46
C ASP A 156 -0.24 -19.85 2.53
N ALA A 157 -0.02 -18.64 3.06
CA ALA A 157 0.01 -17.41 2.29
C ALA A 157 1.09 -17.47 1.19
N PRO A 158 0.79 -17.12 -0.07
CA PRO A 158 1.78 -17.13 -1.13
C PRO A 158 2.68 -15.89 -1.04
N ILE A 159 3.97 -16.15 -0.78
CA ILE A 159 5.07 -15.23 -1.10
C ILE A 159 5.06 -15.02 -2.62
N PRO A 160 4.96 -13.79 -3.14
CA PRO A 160 5.00 -13.57 -4.58
C PRO A 160 6.40 -13.84 -5.14
N ALA A 161 6.48 -14.79 -6.08
CA ALA A 161 7.70 -15.11 -6.83
C ALA A 161 7.66 -14.48 -8.24
N LYS A 162 8.37 -13.35 -8.40
CA LYS A 162 9.31 -13.03 -9.49
C LYS A 162 9.78 -11.57 -9.33
N PRO A 163 11.09 -11.30 -9.42
CA PRO A 163 11.58 -9.92 -9.45
C PRO A 163 11.23 -9.28 -10.81
N ASP A 164 10.50 -8.19 -10.79
CA ASP A 164 10.38 -7.32 -11.97
C ASP A 164 11.75 -6.71 -12.27
N ALA A 165 12.21 -6.87 -13.51
CA ALA A 165 13.45 -6.27 -13.98
C ALA A 165 13.34 -4.74 -13.94
N ALA A 166 14.04 -4.10 -13.01
CA ALA A 166 14.06 -2.65 -12.87
C ALA A 166 14.70 -1.97 -14.10
N SER A 167 14.03 -0.96 -14.65
CA SER A 167 14.48 -0.19 -15.81
C SER A 167 15.66 0.73 -15.48
N ALA A 168 16.58 0.83 -16.45
CA ALA A 168 17.62 1.85 -16.70
C ALA A 168 18.63 2.28 -15.60
N GLY A 169 18.33 2.20 -14.30
CA GLY A 169 19.24 2.55 -13.19
C GLY A 169 19.89 1.35 -12.48
N ALA A 170 19.43 0.13 -12.74
CA ALA A 170 19.81 -1.07 -12.00
C ALA A 170 21.27 -1.52 -12.15
N LYS A 171 21.92 -1.19 -13.28
CA LYS A 171 23.32 -1.58 -13.53
C LYS A 171 24.32 -0.82 -12.67
N ALA A 172 24.03 0.45 -12.33
CA ALA A 172 24.93 1.28 -11.53
C ALA A 172 24.99 0.80 -10.07
N LEU A 173 23.93 0.18 -9.55
CA LEU A 173 23.79 -0.18 -8.13
C LEU A 173 24.57 -1.44 -7.72
N VAL A 174 24.97 -2.28 -8.68
CA VAL A 174 25.55 -3.60 -8.41
C VAL A 174 26.98 -3.50 -7.84
N ASN A 175 27.82 -2.62 -8.40
CA ASN A 175 29.25 -2.56 -8.11
C ASN A 175 29.65 -1.44 -7.13
N LEU A 176 28.70 -0.93 -6.35
CA LEU A 176 28.93 0.16 -5.40
C LEU A 176 29.38 -0.36 -4.04
N SER A 177 30.08 0.47 -3.26
CA SER A 177 30.16 0.24 -1.81
C SER A 177 28.75 0.32 -1.20
N PRO A 178 28.50 -0.27 -0.01
CA PRO A 178 27.18 -0.21 0.63
C PRO A 178 26.64 1.22 0.83
N GLU A 179 27.52 2.20 1.08
CA GLU A 179 27.16 3.61 1.28
C GLU A 179 26.79 4.29 -0.04
N GLU A 180 27.56 4.05 -1.11
CA GLU A 180 27.24 4.51 -2.46
C GLU A 180 25.96 3.84 -2.98
N PHE A 181 25.78 2.55 -2.69
CA PHE A 181 24.56 1.80 -2.99
C PHE A 181 23.35 2.43 -2.31
N ALA A 182 23.45 2.74 -1.01
CA ALA A 182 22.39 3.47 -0.32
C ALA A 182 22.12 4.79 -1.03
N THR A 183 23.13 5.65 -1.21
CA THR A 183 22.98 6.97 -1.83
C THR A 183 22.33 6.92 -3.21
N GLU A 184 22.73 5.98 -4.06
CA GLU A 184 22.17 5.84 -5.40
C GLU A 184 20.76 5.20 -5.36
N ALA A 185 20.47 4.33 -4.40
CA ALA A 185 19.11 3.87 -4.13
C ALA A 185 18.21 5.02 -3.66
N ILE A 186 18.72 5.94 -2.84
CA ILE A 186 18.02 7.18 -2.45
C ILE A 186 17.67 7.98 -3.71
N ARG A 187 18.68 8.27 -4.53
CA ARG A 187 18.53 9.06 -5.74
C ARG A 187 17.52 8.44 -6.72
N THR A 188 17.63 7.14 -6.95
CA THR A 188 16.73 6.37 -7.83
C THR A 188 15.30 6.40 -7.30
N THR A 189 15.13 6.19 -5.99
CA THR A 189 13.81 6.22 -5.32
C THR A 189 13.16 7.60 -5.45
N ILE A 190 13.92 8.68 -5.24
CA ILE A 190 13.43 10.05 -5.40
C ILE A 190 13.07 10.34 -6.86
N ALA A 191 13.92 9.95 -7.81
CA ALA A 191 13.64 10.13 -9.23
C ALA A 191 12.36 9.39 -9.65
N GLU A 192 12.18 8.15 -9.21
CA GLU A 192 10.96 7.38 -9.45
C GLU A 192 9.74 8.04 -8.83
N LEU A 193 9.85 8.55 -7.59
CA LEU A 193 8.74 9.27 -6.95
C LEU A 193 8.39 10.55 -7.71
N LEU A 194 9.39 11.30 -8.18
CA LEU A 194 9.19 12.52 -8.96
C LEU A 194 8.51 12.25 -10.30
N GLU A 195 8.90 11.17 -10.97
CA GLU A 195 8.36 10.72 -12.26
C GLU A 195 6.96 10.13 -12.12
N LYS A 196 6.81 9.11 -11.26
CA LYS A 196 5.57 8.31 -11.14
C LYS A 196 4.58 8.88 -10.14
N LYS A 197 4.99 9.84 -9.31
CA LYS A 197 4.16 10.45 -8.25
C LYS A 197 3.66 9.44 -7.20
N THR A 198 4.25 8.24 -7.17
CA THR A 198 3.95 7.15 -6.25
C THR A 198 5.21 6.33 -6.00
N LEU A 199 5.29 5.70 -4.82
CA LEU A 199 6.38 4.80 -4.47
C LEU A 199 5.83 3.55 -3.76
N GLN A 200 5.98 2.40 -4.41
CA GLN A 200 5.68 1.10 -3.80
C GLN A 200 6.79 0.71 -2.81
N PRO A 201 6.44 0.31 -1.57
CA PRO A 201 7.41 -0.15 -0.58
C PRO A 201 8.20 -1.35 -1.11
N ARG A 202 9.53 -1.27 -1.05
CA ARG A 202 10.40 -2.31 -1.62
C ARG A 202 11.73 -2.41 -0.91
N VAL A 203 12.38 -3.56 -1.06
CA VAL A 203 13.76 -3.80 -0.63
C VAL A 203 14.62 -4.09 -1.86
N TYR A 204 15.65 -3.28 -2.06
CA TYR A 204 16.72 -3.53 -3.00
C TYR A 204 17.74 -4.46 -2.36
N MET A 205 18.20 -5.48 -3.08
CA MET A 205 19.19 -6.46 -2.64
C MET A 205 20.41 -6.35 -3.56
N GLN A 206 21.50 -5.82 -3.03
CA GLN A 206 22.73 -5.64 -3.79
C GLN A 206 23.52 -6.95 -3.82
N PRO A 207 23.70 -7.61 -4.97
CA PRO A 207 24.47 -8.85 -5.04
C PRO A 207 25.97 -8.59 -4.78
N SER A 208 26.69 -9.62 -4.35
CA SER A 208 28.14 -9.54 -4.20
C SER A 208 28.83 -9.45 -5.57
N PRO A 209 29.88 -8.61 -5.74
CA PRO A 209 30.64 -8.56 -6.99
C PRO A 209 31.28 -9.92 -7.28
N PRO A 210 31.41 -10.31 -8.55
CA PRO A 210 32.12 -11.54 -8.90
C PRO A 210 33.56 -11.47 -8.40
N ARG A 211 33.99 -12.46 -7.60
CA ARG A 211 35.38 -12.56 -7.15
C ARG A 211 36.27 -12.86 -8.35
N PHE A 212 37.10 -11.90 -8.75
CA PHE A 212 38.20 -12.17 -9.67
C PHE A 212 39.22 -13.08 -8.97
N LYS A 213 39.42 -14.29 -9.49
CA LYS A 213 40.43 -15.24 -8.96
C LYS A 213 41.80 -14.58 -9.00
N THR A 214 42.49 -14.54 -7.87
CA THR A 214 43.88 -14.05 -7.83
C THR A 214 44.83 -15.11 -8.39
N ARG A 215 46.02 -14.68 -8.83
CA ARG A 215 47.03 -15.50 -9.53
C ARG A 215 47.49 -16.76 -8.77
N LYS A 216 47.13 -16.93 -7.50
CA LYS A 216 47.42 -18.11 -6.65
C LYS A 216 46.43 -19.28 -6.82
N ASP A 217 45.25 -19.05 -7.43
CA ASP A 217 44.20 -20.08 -7.60
C ASP A 217 44.23 -20.72 -9.00
N LYS A 218 45.43 -21.03 -9.52
CA LYS A 218 45.61 -21.72 -10.81
C LYS A 218 45.39 -23.23 -10.66
N GLY A 219 44.12 -23.64 -10.56
CA GLY A 219 43.75 -25.05 -10.62
C GLY A 219 42.35 -25.33 -11.19
N THR A 220 41.52 -24.30 -11.37
CA THR A 220 40.15 -24.46 -11.89
C THR A 220 39.89 -23.36 -12.91
N GLN A 221 39.34 -23.74 -14.07
CA GLN A 221 39.09 -22.91 -15.25
C GLN A 221 38.70 -21.45 -14.94
N PRO A 222 39.12 -20.48 -15.79
CA PRO A 222 38.61 -19.12 -15.71
C PRO A 222 37.09 -19.16 -15.80
N ALA A 223 36.41 -18.43 -14.92
CA ALA A 223 34.98 -18.26 -15.02
C ALA A 223 34.68 -17.68 -16.41
N THR A 224 33.78 -18.32 -17.16
CA THR A 224 33.15 -17.77 -18.36
C THR A 224 32.71 -16.32 -18.08
N PRO A 225 32.73 -15.39 -19.06
CA PRO A 225 32.23 -14.03 -18.87
C PRO A 225 30.78 -14.11 -18.38
N GLY A 226 30.63 -14.09 -17.06
CA GLY A 226 29.39 -14.40 -16.38
C GLY A 226 28.52 -13.18 -16.47
N GLU A 227 27.25 -13.40 -16.82
CA GLU A 227 26.17 -12.44 -16.71
C GLU A 227 26.35 -11.58 -15.45
N GLU A 228 26.39 -10.25 -15.61
CA GLU A 228 26.52 -9.35 -14.45
C GLU A 228 25.40 -9.66 -13.45
N PRO A 229 25.72 -9.85 -12.16
CA PRO A 229 24.70 -10.21 -11.20
C PRO A 229 23.67 -9.08 -11.10
N ALA A 230 22.40 -9.42 -11.36
CA ALA A 230 21.33 -8.43 -11.38
C ALA A 230 20.99 -7.94 -9.96
N LEU A 231 20.63 -6.66 -9.86
CA LEU A 231 20.07 -6.09 -8.64
C LEU A 231 18.77 -6.80 -8.29
N GLY A 232 18.67 -7.34 -7.07
CA GLY A 232 17.41 -7.90 -6.58
C GLY A 232 16.46 -6.79 -6.15
N VAL A 233 15.19 -6.88 -6.54
CA VAL A 233 14.14 -5.97 -6.08
C VAL A 233 12.98 -6.81 -5.58
N MET A 234 12.60 -6.61 -4.33
CA MET A 234 11.48 -7.31 -3.71
C MET A 234 10.45 -6.28 -3.25
N GLN A 235 9.25 -6.31 -3.85
CA GLN A 235 8.13 -5.48 -3.44
C GLN A 235 7.54 -6.03 -2.14
N ILE A 236 7.22 -5.13 -1.22
CA ILE A 236 6.78 -5.49 0.14
C ILE A 236 5.56 -4.66 0.56
N ALA A 237 4.64 -4.41 -0.38
CA ALA A 237 3.53 -3.46 -0.21
C ALA A 237 2.66 -3.68 1.06
N GLN A 238 2.42 -4.94 1.45
CA GLN A 238 1.60 -5.28 2.63
C GLN A 238 2.41 -5.47 3.92
N ALA A 239 3.73 -5.32 3.85
CA ALA A 239 4.64 -5.60 4.96
C ALA A 239 4.39 -4.73 6.20
N PHE A 240 3.84 -3.53 5.98
CA PHE A 240 3.70 -2.52 7.02
C PHE A 240 2.26 -2.37 7.52
N GLU A 241 1.38 -3.32 7.18
CA GLU A 241 -0.02 -3.31 7.61
C GLU A 241 -0.19 -3.71 9.07
N SER A 242 0.58 -4.68 9.54
CA SER A 242 0.55 -5.16 10.93
C SER A 242 1.89 -5.71 11.40
N PRO A 243 2.08 -5.90 12.72
CA PRO A 243 3.25 -6.59 13.26
C PRO A 243 3.42 -8.02 12.70
N GLU A 244 2.32 -8.72 12.49
CA GLU A 244 2.30 -10.09 12.01
C GLU A 244 2.75 -10.19 10.54
N THR A 245 2.24 -9.31 9.66
CA THR A 245 2.64 -9.31 8.25
C THR A 245 4.12 -8.96 8.10
N LEU A 246 4.61 -7.99 8.89
CA LEU A 246 6.02 -7.66 8.92
C LEU A 246 6.86 -8.85 9.40
N ALA A 247 6.47 -9.49 10.51
CA ALA A 247 7.20 -10.61 11.09
C ALA A 247 7.27 -11.82 10.14
N GLN A 248 6.19 -12.11 9.41
CA GLN A 248 6.13 -13.19 8.41
C GLN A 248 7.03 -12.90 7.20
N LEU A 249 7.24 -11.63 6.86
CA LEU A 249 8.10 -11.23 5.75
C LEU A 249 9.60 -11.39 6.05
N ILE A 250 10.02 -11.18 7.29
CA ILE A 250 11.46 -11.14 7.64
C ILE A 250 12.22 -12.43 7.26
N PRO A 251 11.71 -13.65 7.55
CA PRO A 251 12.37 -14.88 7.11
C PRO A 251 12.54 -14.95 5.59
N ALA A 252 11.53 -14.53 4.84
CA ALA A 252 11.59 -14.50 3.37
C ALA A 252 12.67 -13.51 2.90
N LEU A 253 12.71 -12.29 3.45
CA LEU A 253 13.75 -11.31 3.12
C LEU A 253 15.16 -11.85 3.39
N ARG A 254 15.38 -12.52 4.53
CA ARG A 254 16.66 -13.13 4.89
C ARG A 254 17.05 -14.25 3.92
N ALA A 255 16.10 -15.14 3.58
CA ALA A 255 16.33 -16.22 2.64
C ALA A 255 16.66 -15.68 1.23
N HIS A 256 15.91 -14.68 0.74
CA HIS A 256 16.16 -14.08 -0.56
C HIS A 256 17.52 -13.37 -0.59
N ALA A 257 17.86 -12.61 0.46
CA ALA A 257 19.15 -11.95 0.59
C ALA A 257 20.30 -12.97 0.54
N LYS A 258 20.20 -14.09 1.29
CA LYS A 258 21.27 -15.07 1.38
C LYS A 258 21.35 -16.00 0.16
N ASP A 259 20.25 -16.64 -0.19
CA ASP A 259 20.23 -17.81 -1.07
C ASP A 259 20.01 -17.43 -2.53
N GLN A 260 19.13 -16.46 -2.79
CA GLN A 260 18.78 -16.04 -4.15
C GLN A 260 19.72 -14.97 -4.71
N PHE A 261 19.92 -13.89 -3.96
CA PHE A 261 20.69 -12.73 -4.45
C PHE A 261 22.15 -12.74 -3.99
N LYS A 262 22.51 -13.58 -3.00
CA LYS A 262 23.84 -13.57 -2.35
C LYS A 262 24.26 -12.13 -2.02
N ALA A 263 23.33 -11.42 -1.43
CA ALA A 263 23.38 -9.99 -1.25
C ALA A 263 24.45 -9.61 -0.23
N GLN A 264 25.23 -8.58 -0.55
CA GLN A 264 26.18 -7.97 0.38
C GLN A 264 25.55 -6.82 1.18
N ALA A 265 24.46 -6.25 0.68
CA ALA A 265 23.69 -5.19 1.32
C ALA A 265 22.22 -5.23 0.87
N ALA A 266 21.34 -4.64 1.67
CA ALA A 266 19.93 -4.46 1.34
C ALA A 266 19.47 -3.04 1.71
N ALA A 267 18.66 -2.40 0.87
CA ALA A 267 18.12 -1.08 1.11
C ALA A 267 16.59 -1.08 1.01
N LEU A 268 15.91 -0.77 2.10
CA LEU A 268 14.48 -0.46 2.11
C LEU A 268 14.26 0.94 1.53
N ALA A 269 13.22 1.10 0.72
CA ALA A 269 12.66 2.40 0.34
C ALA A 269 11.14 2.38 0.52
N VAL A 270 10.61 3.32 1.29
CA VAL A 270 9.18 3.36 1.62
C VAL A 270 8.73 4.78 2.01
N LEU A 271 7.53 5.17 1.61
CA LEU A 271 6.90 6.41 2.07
C LEU A 271 6.43 6.27 3.53
N LYS A 272 6.54 7.33 4.33
CA LYS A 272 6.06 7.34 5.71
C LYS A 272 4.57 7.04 5.80
N SER A 273 3.73 7.57 4.90
CA SER A 273 2.30 7.22 4.83
C SER A 273 2.01 5.75 4.51
N SER A 274 2.93 5.04 3.86
CA SER A 274 2.79 3.60 3.57
C SER A 274 3.07 2.70 4.78
N ILE A 275 3.54 3.26 5.90
CA ILE A 275 3.87 2.49 7.10
C ILE A 275 2.75 2.64 8.14
N ALA A 276 1.84 1.67 8.21
CA ALA A 276 0.87 1.63 9.31
C ALA A 276 1.53 1.12 10.61
N PHE A 277 2.49 0.21 10.48
CA PHE A 277 3.35 -0.35 11.53
C PHE A 277 4.72 -0.74 10.94
N PRO A 278 5.86 -0.53 11.65
CA PRO A 278 6.02 0.17 12.92
C PRO A 278 6.07 1.69 12.71
N ARG A 279 5.32 2.45 13.51
CA ARG A 279 5.35 3.93 13.47
C ARG A 279 6.53 4.48 14.26
N VAL A 280 7.73 4.23 13.75
CA VAL A 280 9.02 4.50 14.40
C VAL A 280 9.22 5.98 14.78
N TRP A 281 8.58 6.91 14.07
CA TRP A 281 8.63 8.35 14.36
C TRP A 281 7.79 8.79 15.58
N HIS A 282 7.05 7.88 16.22
CA HIS A 282 6.38 8.12 17.51
C HIS A 282 7.10 7.46 18.70
N SER A 283 8.35 7.00 18.51
CA SER A 283 9.08 6.30 19.58
C SER A 283 9.20 7.18 20.83
N LYS A 284 8.87 6.63 22.00
CA LYS A 284 8.89 7.35 23.28
C LYS A 284 10.32 7.82 23.60
N GLY A 285 10.52 9.14 23.65
CA GLY A 285 11.83 9.75 23.94
C GLY A 285 12.65 10.13 22.70
N SER A 286 12.17 9.80 21.50
CA SER A 286 12.83 10.18 20.25
C SER A 286 12.59 11.65 19.91
N ARG A 287 13.63 12.34 19.42
CA ARG A 287 13.51 13.71 18.86
C ARG A 287 13.27 13.58 17.36
N TRP A 288 12.06 13.17 16.98
CA TRP A 288 11.66 13.23 15.57
C TRP A 288 11.90 14.66 15.04
N PRO A 289 12.74 14.86 14.00
CA PRO A 289 13.23 16.18 13.64
C PRO A 289 12.26 16.99 12.77
N PHE A 290 11.10 16.43 12.43
CA PHE A 290 10.08 17.06 11.57
C PHE A 290 8.73 17.17 12.29
N ASP A 291 7.77 17.85 11.66
CA ASP A 291 6.38 17.77 12.10
C ASP A 291 5.87 16.32 11.96
N GLU A 292 4.92 15.94 12.81
CA GLU A 292 4.29 14.63 12.76
C GLU A 292 3.51 14.42 11.45
N ALA A 293 2.95 15.50 10.89
CA ALA A 293 2.23 15.49 9.63
C ALA A 293 3.15 15.50 8.40
N CYS A 294 4.44 15.81 8.56
CA CYS A 294 5.39 15.83 7.45
C CYS A 294 5.44 14.48 6.74
N GLU A 295 5.32 14.52 5.41
CA GLU A 295 5.51 13.35 4.56
C GLU A 295 6.97 13.20 4.19
N GLY A 296 7.38 11.98 3.90
CA GLY A 296 8.72 11.73 3.39
C GLY A 296 9.00 10.28 3.09
N ILE A 297 10.24 10.03 2.67
CA ILE A 297 10.70 8.72 2.27
C ILE A 297 11.67 8.22 3.35
N PHE A 298 11.34 7.10 3.96
CA PHE A 298 12.31 6.35 4.77
C PHE A 298 13.15 5.47 3.87
N MET A 299 14.44 5.50 4.13
CA MET A 299 15.38 4.57 3.51
C MET A 299 16.27 3.98 4.58
N GLN A 300 16.38 2.66 4.60
CA GLN A 300 17.16 1.94 5.59
C GLN A 300 18.10 0.98 4.89
N LEU A 301 19.40 1.16 5.13
CA LEU A 301 20.46 0.27 4.67
C LEU A 301 20.78 -0.78 5.75
N GLU A 302 20.77 -2.04 5.34
CA GLU A 302 21.29 -3.18 6.10
C GLU A 302 22.51 -3.75 5.37
N HIS A 303 23.61 -3.96 6.10
CA HIS A 303 24.73 -4.78 5.62
C HIS A 303 25.44 -5.45 6.80
N PRO A 304 26.30 -6.47 6.57
CA PRO A 304 26.94 -7.22 7.65
C PRO A 304 27.68 -6.35 8.67
N ARG A 305 28.38 -5.27 8.24
CA ARG A 305 29.22 -4.46 9.13
C ARG A 305 28.48 -3.31 9.83
N GLY A 306 27.19 -3.11 9.57
CA GLY A 306 26.46 -1.96 10.13
C GLY A 306 25.11 -1.68 9.49
N ARG A 307 24.47 -0.60 9.95
CA ARG A 307 23.17 -0.12 9.49
C ARG A 307 23.23 1.38 9.33
N ALA A 308 22.44 1.91 8.41
CA ALA A 308 22.23 3.34 8.28
C ALA A 308 20.77 3.61 7.90
N MET A 309 20.26 4.78 8.27
CA MET A 309 18.90 5.15 7.99
C MET A 309 18.81 6.63 7.66
N TRP A 310 17.95 6.96 6.72
CA TRP A 310 17.69 8.33 6.31
C TRP A 310 16.20 8.57 6.17
N PHE A 311 15.82 9.82 6.33
CA PHE A 311 14.50 10.31 5.97
C PHE A 311 14.64 11.53 5.06
N THR A 312 14.09 11.42 3.86
CA THR A 312 13.99 12.54 2.92
C THR A 312 12.62 13.19 3.06
N HIS A 313 12.60 14.41 3.58
CA HIS A 313 11.38 15.19 3.74
C HIS A 313 10.80 15.60 2.38
N ILE A 314 9.47 15.57 2.26
CA ILE A 314 8.74 16.14 1.12
C ILE A 314 8.05 17.41 1.60
N GLU A 315 8.58 18.57 1.20
CA GLU A 315 8.14 19.89 1.66
C GLU A 315 6.72 20.23 1.21
N ASP A 316 6.39 19.85 -0.02
CA ASP A 316 5.05 20.01 -0.58
C ASP A 316 4.64 18.69 -1.24
N ALA A 317 3.64 18.04 -0.67
CA ALA A 317 3.14 16.75 -1.19
C ALA A 317 2.36 16.89 -2.50
N ASN A 318 1.81 18.08 -2.81
CA ASN A 318 1.09 18.35 -4.05
C ASN A 318 2.05 18.60 -5.21
N GLU A 319 3.12 19.36 -4.95
CA GLU A 319 4.15 19.68 -5.94
C GLU A 319 5.29 18.65 -5.96
N LEU A 320 5.36 17.76 -4.96
CA LEU A 320 6.45 16.82 -4.71
C LEU A 320 7.81 17.51 -4.65
N LYS A 321 7.85 18.63 -3.93
CA LYS A 321 9.08 19.36 -3.67
C LYS A 321 9.91 18.59 -2.64
N ILE A 322 11.02 18.03 -3.09
CA ILE A 322 11.93 17.25 -2.25
C ILE A 322 12.75 18.21 -1.38
N GLY A 323 12.65 18.04 -0.07
CA GLY A 323 13.36 18.79 0.94
C GLY A 323 14.65 18.12 1.38
N ALA A 324 15.10 18.46 2.59
CA ALA A 324 16.31 17.92 3.17
C ALA A 324 16.22 16.41 3.45
N THR A 325 17.31 15.69 3.18
CA THR A 325 17.53 14.33 3.68
C THR A 325 18.31 14.41 5.00
N VAL A 326 17.78 13.81 6.05
CA VAL A 326 18.46 13.72 7.36
C VAL A 326 18.83 12.28 7.66
N SER A 327 19.95 12.10 8.36
CA SER A 327 20.34 10.80 8.92
C SER A 327 19.56 10.54 10.20
N LEU A 328 19.12 9.29 10.38
CA LEU A 328 18.41 8.81 11.56
C LEU A 328 19.17 7.65 12.19
N ASP A 329 19.06 7.50 13.51
CA ASP A 329 19.63 6.35 14.21
C ASP A 329 18.77 5.09 13.93
N PRO A 330 19.33 4.04 13.29
CA PRO A 330 18.60 2.78 13.04
C PRO A 330 18.22 2.01 14.32
N ALA A 331 18.83 2.32 15.46
CA ALA A 331 18.46 1.74 16.76
C ALA A 331 17.15 2.34 17.29
N GLU A 332 16.90 3.63 17.03
CA GLU A 332 15.68 4.32 17.46
C GLU A 332 14.57 4.24 16.41
N PHE A 333 14.93 4.41 15.13
CA PHE A 333 13.98 4.59 14.04
C PHE A 333 13.90 3.39 13.07
N GLY A 334 14.64 2.31 13.30
CA GLY A 334 14.70 1.17 12.38
C GLY A 334 13.33 0.53 12.10
N ILE A 335 13.00 0.37 10.82
CA ILE A 335 11.76 -0.25 10.33
C ILE A 335 11.94 -1.76 10.18
N LEU A 336 13.00 -2.18 9.48
CA LEU A 336 13.34 -3.60 9.35
C LEU A 336 14.33 -4.02 10.43
N PRO A 337 14.24 -5.26 10.95
CA PRO A 337 15.29 -5.83 11.79
C PRO A 337 16.52 -6.19 10.95
N ARG A 338 17.59 -6.64 11.62
CA ARG A 338 18.80 -7.15 10.96
C ARG A 338 18.44 -8.25 9.96
N LEU A 339 18.85 -8.04 8.71
CA LEU A 339 18.71 -9.02 7.63
C LEU A 339 19.97 -9.88 7.46
N PHE A 340 21.13 -9.34 7.80
CA PHE A 340 22.42 -10.01 7.72
C PHE A 340 22.92 -10.36 9.13
N THR A 341 23.37 -11.60 9.29
CA THR A 341 24.03 -12.11 10.51
C THR A 341 25.51 -11.87 10.48
#